data_AF-A0A817T1R1-F1
#
_entry.id   AF-A0A817T1R1-F1
#
_cell.length_a   1.000
_cell.length_b   1.000
_cell.length_c   1.000
_cell.angle_alpha   90.00
_cell.angle_beta   90.00
_cell.angle_gamma   90.00
#
_symmetry.space_group_name_H-M   'P 1'
#
loop_
_entity.id
_entity.type
_entity.pdbx_description
1 polymer ?
#
loop_
_entity_poly.entity_id
_entity_poly.type
_entity_poly.pdbx_seq_one_letter_code
_entity_poly.pdbx_strand_id
1 'polypeptide(L)' 'MDRPNGTKSSIEEYNDNLYELLNEAYIMTNLQHNNLLRIIGVTFFGIDKHLGLVTDFMENGSLLNYIRKHRNIFIKL' A
#
# COMPACT_ATOMS: atom_id res chain seq x y z
N MET A 1 -41.14 -20.26 16.15
CA MET A 1 -40.58 -19.54 15.00
C MET A 1 -39.25 -18.99 15.46
N ASP A 2 -38.25 -19.87 15.54
CA ASP A 2 -36.90 -19.52 15.98
C ASP A 2 -36.01 -19.46 14.75
N ARG A 3 -35.34 -18.33 14.56
CA ARG A 3 -34.32 -18.20 13.51
C ARG A 3 -33.10 -19.02 13.94
N PRO A 4 -32.57 -19.94 13.11
CA PRO A 4 -31.43 -20.74 13.51
C PRO A 4 -30.18 -19.86 13.61
N ASN A 5 -29.61 -19.84 14.80
CA ASN A 5 -28.24 -19.43 15.05
C ASN A 5 -27.31 -20.38 14.29
N GLY A 6 -26.50 -19.83 13.37
CA GLY A 6 -25.42 -20.60 12.75
C GLY A 6 -25.16 -20.19 11.32
N THR A 7 -24.48 -19.06 11.15
CA THR A 7 -23.33 -18.87 10.22
C THR A 7 -22.92 -17.40 10.40
N LYS A 8 -22.22 -17.08 11.49
CA LYS A 8 -21.22 -16.01 11.41
C LYS A 8 -20.05 -16.66 10.69
N SER A 9 -20.11 -16.65 9.35
CA SER A 9 -19.08 -17.23 8.50
C SER A 9 -17.75 -16.59 8.87
N SER A 10 -16.74 -17.42 9.04
CA SER A 10 -15.36 -17.17 9.47
C SER A 10 -14.55 -16.18 8.61
N ILE A 11 -15.19 -15.19 8.00
CA ILE A 11 -14.65 -14.13 7.14
C ILE A 11 -14.68 -12.77 7.87
N GLU A 12 -15.53 -12.60 8.87
CA GLU A 12 -15.67 -11.36 9.64
C GLU A 12 -14.61 -11.22 10.74
N GLU A 13 -13.36 -10.94 10.33
CA GLU A 13 -12.49 -9.89 10.89
C GLU A 13 -11.17 -9.90 10.10
N TYR A 14 -11.22 -9.84 8.76
CA TYR A 14 -10.13 -9.19 8.05
C TYR A 14 -10.13 -7.76 8.60
N ASN A 15 -9.24 -7.50 9.56
CA ASN A 15 -9.09 -6.26 10.34
C ASN A 15 -9.51 -5.05 9.48
N ASP A 16 -10.46 -4.21 9.92
CA ASP A 16 -10.99 -3.08 9.13
C ASP A 16 -9.86 -2.27 8.45
N ASN A 17 -8.73 -2.15 9.13
CA ASN A 17 -7.48 -1.58 8.66
C ASN A 17 -6.97 -2.16 7.31
N LEU A 18 -7.11 -3.46 7.09
CA LEU A 18 -6.70 -4.15 5.87
C LEU A 18 -7.66 -3.88 4.71
N TYR A 19 -8.96 -3.77 4.97
CA TYR A 19 -9.91 -3.31 3.95
C TYR A 19 -9.63 -1.87 3.53
N GLU A 20 -9.39 -0.98 4.50
CA GLU A 20 -9.02 0.41 4.22
C GLU A 20 -7.73 0.51 3.39
N LEU A 21 -6.70 -0.26 3.76
CA LEU A 21 -5.44 -0.32 3.03
C LEU A 21 -5.61 -0.83 1.59
N LEU A 22 -6.40 -1.89 1.39
CA LEU A 22 -6.68 -2.42 0.05
C LEU A 22 -7.50 -1.44 -0.78
N ASN A 23 -8.44 -0.72 -0.17
CA ASN A 23 -9.23 0.30 -0.85
C ASN A 23 -8.36 1.50 -1.26
N GLU A 24 -7.46 1.96 -0.39
CA GLU A 24 -6.48 3.01 -0.74
C GLU A 24 -5.57 2.55 -1.90
N ALA A 25 -5.01 1.34 -1.80
CA ALA A 25 -4.19 0.77 -2.85
C ALA A 25 -4.96 0.67 -4.18
N TYR A 26 -6.23 0.24 -4.14
CA TYR A 26 -7.09 0.18 -5.31
C TYR A 26 -7.27 1.56 -5.96
N ILE A 27 -7.60 2.60 -5.18
CA ILE A 27 -7.73 3.96 -5.70
C ILE A 27 -6.41 4.42 -6.36
N MET A 28 -5.29 4.18 -5.69
CA MET A 28 -3.97 4.57 -6.17
C MET A 28 -3.57 3.86 -7.48
N THR A 29 -3.99 2.61 -7.70
CA THR A 29 -3.73 1.92 -8.99
C THR A 29 -4.40 2.60 -10.19
N ASN A 30 -5.45 3.38 -9.96
CA ASN A 30 -6.16 4.13 -11.00
C ASN A 30 -5.54 5.50 -11.29
N LEU A 31 -4.58 5.97 -10.47
CA LEU A 31 -3.93 7.27 -10.64
C LEU A 31 -2.70 7.14 -11.54
N GLN A 32 -2.76 7.74 -12.73
CA GLN A 32 -1.67 7.72 -13.71
C GLN A 32 -1.21 9.16 -14.01
N HIS A 33 -0.07 9.56 -13.45
CA HIS A 33 0.52 10.88 -13.66
C HIS A 33 2.04 10.84 -13.48
N ASN A 34 2.78 11.66 -14.24
CA ASN A 34 4.25 11.67 -14.25
C ASN A 34 4.89 11.97 -12.88
N ASN A 35 4.19 12.73 -12.04
CA ASN A 35 4.68 13.15 -10.71
C ASN A 35 4.06 12.34 -9.56
N LEU A 36 3.34 11.26 -9.86
CA LEU A 36 2.78 10.35 -8.87
C LEU A 36 3.45 8.99 -9.02
N LEU A 37 3.79 8.35 -7.90
CA LEU A 37 4.29 6.97 -7.93
C LEU A 37 3.20 6.06 -8.47
N ARG A 38 3.49 5.36 -9.57
CA ARG A 38 2.57 4.38 -10.13
C ARG A 38 2.54 3.14 -9.24
N ILE A 39 1.37 2.89 -8.66
CA ILE A 39 1.06 1.62 -8.01
C ILE A 39 0.51 0.68 -9.09
N ILE A 40 1.16 -0.46 -9.26
CA ILE A 40 0.75 -1.50 -10.22
C ILE A 40 -0.31 -2.40 -9.58
N GLY A 41 -0.17 -2.71 -8.30
CA GLY A 41 -1.14 -3.51 -7.56
C GLY A 41 -0.60 -3.99 -6.22
N VAL A 42 -1.26 -4.99 -5.67
CA VAL A 42 -0.86 -5.66 -4.42
C VAL A 42 -0.69 -7.16 -4.66
N THR A 43 0.12 -7.80 -3.81
CA THR A 43 0.34 -9.24 -3.86
C THR A 43 0.37 -9.81 -2.45
N PHE A 44 -0.09 -11.05 -2.29
CA PHE A 44 0.12 -11.82 -1.07
C PHE A 44 1.25 -12.83 -1.34
N PHE A 45 2.24 -12.91 -0.47
CA PHE A 45 3.38 -13.80 -0.63
C PHE A 45 3.78 -14.49 0.67
N GLY A 46 4.47 -15.62 0.53
CA GLY A 46 4.87 -16.46 1.67
C GLY A 46 3.73 -17.29 2.25
N ILE A 47 4.09 -18.16 3.21
CA ILE A 47 3.14 -19.05 3.90
C ILE A 47 2.18 -18.25 4.79
N ASP A 48 2.67 -17.16 5.38
CA ASP A 48 1.91 -16.29 6.29
C ASP A 48 1.09 -15.20 5.55
N LYS A 49 1.03 -15.23 4.21
CA LYS A 49 0.29 -14.29 3.37
C LYS A 49 0.61 -12.81 3.68
N HIS A 50 1.89 -12.45 3.64
CA HIS A 50 2.28 -11.06 3.77
C HIS A 50 1.76 -10.24 2.58
N LEU A 51 1.20 -9.08 2.86
CA LEU A 51 0.75 -8.13 1.86
C LEU A 51 1.95 -7.29 1.37
N GLY A 52 2.18 -7.30 0.06
CA GLY A 52 3.18 -6.49 -0.62
C GLY A 52 2.54 -5.52 -1.60
N LEU A 53 3.12 -4.32 -1.70
CA LEU A 53 2.76 -3.32 -2.71
C LEU A 53 3.71 -3.45 -3.90
N VAL A 54 3.16 -3.50 -5.11
CA VAL A 54 3.93 -3.54 -6.35
C VAL A 54 3.86 -2.15 -7.00
N THR A 55 5.02 -1.52 -7.17
CA THR A 55 5.15 -0.18 -7.76
C THR A 55 6.30 -0.15 -8.76
N ASP A 56 6.39 0.94 -9.51
CA ASP A 56 7.64 1.26 -10.19
C ASP A 56 8.77 1.49 -9.18
N PHE A 57 10.01 1.16 -9.58
CA PHE A 57 11.19 1.32 -8.72
C PHE A 57 11.66 2.79 -8.74
N MET A 58 11.76 3.39 -7.55
CA MET A 58 12.26 4.75 -7.37
C MET A 58 13.75 4.70 -7.02
N GLU A 59 14.62 4.80 -8.02
CA GLU A 59 16.09 4.66 -7.88
C GLU A 59 16.70 5.58 -6.80
N ASN A 60 16.14 6.79 -6.66
CA ASN A 60 16.61 7.80 -5.71
C ASN A 60 16.01 7.65 -4.30
N GLY A 61 15.07 6.72 -4.11
CA GLY A 61 14.35 6.50 -2.87
C GLY A 61 13.49 7.69 -2.46
N SER A 62 13.30 7.87 -1.15
CA SER A 62 12.49 8.97 -0.62
C SER A 62 13.18 10.32 -0.78
N LEU A 63 12.38 11.36 -1.03
CA LEU A 63 12.85 12.73 -1.16
C LEU A 63 13.69 13.17 0.06
N LEU A 64 13.25 12.82 1.27
CA LEU A 64 13.98 13.14 2.49
C LEU A 64 15.38 12.53 2.53
N ASN A 65 15.52 11.25 2.13
CA ASN A 65 16.82 10.60 2.07
C ASN A 65 17.67 11.18 0.95
N TYR A 66 17.07 11.52 -0.18
CA TYR A 66 17.74 12.19 -1.28
C TYR A 66 18.33 13.54 -0.85
N ILE A 67 17.54 14.39 -0.19
CA ILE A 67 17.98 15.70 0.31
C ILE A 67 19.11 15.55 1.34
N ARG A 68 19.00 14.60 2.27
CA ARG A 68 20.05 14.34 3.27
C ARG A 68 21.37 13.93 2.63
N LYS A 69 21.33 13.05 1.63
CA LYS A 69 22.53 12.62 0.88
C LYS A 69 23.16 13.77 0.08
N HIS A 70 22.34 14.67 -0.45
CA HIS A 70 22.75 15.77 -1.31
C HIS A 70 22.75 17.13 -0.61
N ARG A 71 22.85 17.14 0.73
CA ARG A 71 22.74 18.34 1.57
C ARG A 71 23.63 19.49 1.09
N ASN A 72 24.83 19.17 0.62
CA ASN A 72 25.81 20.16 0.16
C ASN A 72 25.40 20.90 -1.13
N ILE A 73 24.49 20.32 -1.94
CA ILE A 73 23.93 20.96 -3.14
C ILE A 73 22.87 21.99 -2.73
N PHE A 74 22.03 21.64 -1.75
CA PHE A 74 20.85 22.43 -1.39
C PHE A 74 21.11 23.52 -0.34
N ILE A 75 22.20 23.45 0.43
CA ILE A 75 22.55 24.46 1.46
C ILE A 75 23.42 25.61 0.91
N LYS A 76 23.80 25.56 -0.37
CA LYS A 76 24.58 26.62 -1.03
C LYS A 76 23.75 27.70 -1.73
N LEU A 77 22.42 27.66 -1.60
CA LEU A 77 21.50 28.74 -2.01
C LEU A 77 21.23 29.67 -0.83
#